data_AF-A0A928CES0-F1
#
_entry.id   AF-A0A928CES0-F1
#
_cell.length_a   1.000
_cell.length_b   1.000
_cell.length_c   1.000
_cell.angle_alpha   90.00
_cell.angle_beta   90.00
_cell.angle_gamma   90.00
#
_symmetry.space_group_name_H-M   'P 1'
#
loop_
_entity.id
_entity.type
_entity.pdbx_description
1 polymer ?
#
loop_
_entity_poly.entity_id
_entity_poly.type
_entity_poly.pdbx_seq_one_letter_code
_entity_poly.pdbx_strand_id
1 'polypeptide(L)'
;MLIISSREFRANTGRYLDMVANGIDVILKSRNSGSFRLVPVKESDVVMSEKEFYEKVNRSIMQAEEGKIIRQNDGENVEDFVDRMLCTE
;
A
#
# COMPACT_ATOMS: atom_id res chain seq x y z
N MET A 1 10.80 -12.33 10.52
CA MET A 1 10.96 -12.73 9.11
C MET A 1 11.22 -14.24 9.04
N LEU A 2 10.36 -14.98 8.36
CA LEU A 2 10.44 -16.42 8.13
C LEU A 2 10.63 -16.71 6.64
N ILE A 3 11.62 -17.52 6.27
CA ILE A 3 11.90 -17.85 4.87
C ILE A 3 11.47 -19.29 4.59
N ILE A 4 10.56 -19.49 3.66
CA ILE A 4 10.00 -20.81 3.33
C ILE A 4 10.17 -21.14 1.85
N SER A 5 10.20 -22.43 1.55
CA SER A 5 10.20 -22.89 0.15
C SER A 5 8.79 -22.89 -0.44
N SER A 6 8.66 -22.79 -1.75
CA SER A 6 7.35 -22.95 -2.39
C SER A 6 6.73 -24.33 -2.23
N ARG A 7 7.51 -25.38 -1.93
CA ARG A 7 6.98 -26.70 -1.61
C ARG A 7 6.32 -26.70 -0.23
N GLU A 8 7.02 -26.14 0.75
CA GLU A 8 6.55 -26.03 2.12
C GLU A 8 5.30 -25.15 2.24
N PHE A 9 5.29 -24.01 1.53
CA PHE A 9 4.11 -23.14 1.48
C PHE A 9 2.87 -23.87 0.99
N ARG A 10 2.96 -24.61 -0.13
CA ARG A 10 1.83 -25.37 -0.69
C ARG A 10 1.28 -26.43 0.26
N ALA A 11 2.16 -27.06 1.03
CA ALA A 11 1.78 -28.09 2.00
C ALA A 11 1.11 -27.50 3.25
N ASN A 12 1.36 -26.23 3.58
CA ASN A 12 0.91 -25.59 4.82
C ASN A 12 0.33 -24.17 4.60
N THR A 13 -0.36 -23.95 3.47
CA THR A 13 -0.79 -22.61 3.02
C THR A 13 -1.56 -21.83 4.09
N GLY A 14 -2.58 -22.45 4.70
CA GLY A 14 -3.42 -21.81 5.72
C GLY A 14 -2.60 -21.30 6.91
N ARG A 15 -1.73 -22.15 7.45
CA ARG A 15 -0.83 -21.79 8.56
C ARG A 15 0.01 -20.55 8.26
N TYR A 16 0.58 -20.45 7.06
CA TYR A 16 1.41 -19.28 6.73
C TYR A 16 0.57 -18.02 6.50
N LEU A 17 -0.64 -18.14 5.94
CA LEU A 17 -1.56 -17.01 5.83
C LEU A 17 -1.99 -16.51 7.22
N ASP A 18 -2.29 -17.41 8.16
CA ASP A 18 -2.60 -17.04 9.55
C ASP A 18 -1.42 -16.31 10.21
N MET A 19 -0.20 -16.80 10.01
CA MET A 19 1.00 -16.14 10.53
C MET A 19 1.16 -14.72 9.95
N VAL A 20 0.96 -14.55 8.64
CA VAL A 20 1.03 -13.26 7.96
C VAL A 20 -0.06 -12.30 8.46
N ALA A 21 -1.28 -12.79 8.66
CA ALA A 21 -2.39 -12.02 9.23
C ALA A 21 -2.07 -11.53 10.66
N ASN A 22 -1.32 -12.32 11.43
CA ASN A 22 -0.84 -11.97 12.76
C ASN A 22 0.47 -11.14 12.76
N GLY A 23 0.88 -10.59 11.61
CA GLY A 23 2.01 -9.67 11.51
C GLY A 23 3.39 -10.33 11.36
N ILE A 24 3.45 -11.64 11.11
CA ILE A 24 4.71 -12.31 10.82
C ILE A 24 5.11 -12.10 9.37
N ASP A 25 6.27 -11.46 9.14
CA ASP A 25 6.86 -11.30 7.81
C ASP A 25 7.35 -12.65 7.25
N VAL A 26 6.83 -13.05 6.08
CA VAL A 26 7.15 -14.33 5.40
C VAL A 26 7.70 -14.08 4.00
N ILE A 27 8.87 -14.67 3.70
CA ILE A 27 9.50 -14.68 2.39
C ILE A 27 9.41 -16.08 1.78
N LEU A 28 8.73 -16.18 0.64
CA LEU A 28 8.58 -17.39 -0.14
C LEU A 28 9.67 -17.46 -1.22
N LYS A 29 10.54 -18.47 -1.17
CA LYS A 29 11.55 -18.73 -2.20
C LYS A 29 11.08 -19.80 -3.19
N SER A 30 10.89 -19.42 -4.45
CA SER A 30 10.67 -20.31 -5.59
C SER A 30 11.97 -20.53 -6.35
N ARG A 31 12.24 -21.78 -6.75
CA ARG A 31 13.42 -22.10 -7.57
C ARG A 31 13.36 -21.45 -8.96
N ASN A 32 12.17 -21.33 -9.55
CA ASN A 32 12.00 -20.91 -10.95
C ASN A 32 11.35 -19.52 -11.09
N SER A 33 10.79 -18.98 -10.00
CA SER A 33 9.96 -17.77 -10.05
C SER A 33 10.47 -16.65 -9.13
N GLY A 34 11.68 -16.80 -8.59
CA GLY A 34 12.27 -15.82 -7.68
C GLY A 34 11.71 -15.89 -6.25
N SER A 35 11.81 -14.78 -5.53
CA SER A 35 11.35 -14.66 -4.15
C SER A 35 10.15 -13.73 -4.05
N PHE A 36 9.18 -14.09 -3.23
CA PHE A 36 7.98 -13.31 -2.97
C PHE A 36 7.90 -12.98 -1.49
N ARG A 37 7.33 -11.82 -1.16
CA ARG A 37 6.93 -11.49 0.21
C ARG A 37 5.43 -11.67 0.34
N LEU A 38 4.99 -12.35 1.39
CA LEU A 38 3.57 -12.43 1.73
C LEU A 38 3.24 -11.28 2.68
N VAL A 39 2.32 -10.42 2.28
CA VAL A 39 1.77 -9.33 3.09
C VAL A 39 0.26 -9.42 3.06
N PRO A 40 -0.43 -9.19 4.20
CA PRO A 40 -1.88 -9.08 4.17
C PRO A 40 -2.24 -7.78 3.46
N VAL A 41 -3.26 -7.83 2.60
CA VAL A 41 -3.84 -6.61 2.03
C VAL A 41 -4.82 -6.06 3.06
N LYS A 42 -4.62 -4.81 3.47
CA LYS A 42 -5.50 -4.04 4.35
C LYS A 42 -6.42 -3.14 3.53
N GLU A 43 -7.51 -2.68 4.13
CA GLU A 43 -8.42 -1.71 3.47
C GLU A 43 -7.71 -0.41 3.07
N SER A 44 -6.70 -0.01 3.83
CA SER A 44 -5.85 1.15 3.52
C SER A 44 -4.81 0.90 2.43
N ASP A 45 -4.60 -0.36 2.02
CA ASP A 45 -3.56 -0.69 1.06
C ASP A 45 -4.01 -0.31 -0.35
N VAL A 46 -3.19 0.55 -0.95
CA VAL A 46 -3.40 1.01 -2.32
C VAL A 46 -2.77 -0.02 -3.26
N VAL A 47 -3.57 -0.99 -3.69
CA VAL A 47 -3.14 -1.97 -4.71
C VAL A 47 -3.34 -1.35 -6.08
N MET A 48 -2.27 -0.79 -6.65
CA MET A 48 -2.25 -0.27 -8.02
C MET A 48 -0.92 -0.60 -8.69
N SER A 49 -0.95 -0.64 -10.02
CA SER A 49 0.26 -0.74 -10.82
C SER A 49 1.09 0.54 -10.75
N GLU A 50 2.38 0.42 -11.06
CA GLU A 50 3.28 1.57 -11.19
C GLU A 50 2.75 2.61 -12.19
N LYS A 51 2.17 2.14 -13.31
CA LYS A 51 1.55 3.01 -14.31
C LYS A 51 0.41 3.83 -13.72
N GLU A 52 -0.53 3.18 -13.04
CA GLU A 52 -1.69 3.85 -12.42
C GLU A 52 -1.25 4.83 -11.33
N PHE A 53 -0.18 4.51 -10.59
CA PHE A 53 0.42 5.41 -9.62
C PHE A 53 0.91 6.71 -10.28
N TYR A 54 1.73 6.60 -11.33
CA TYR A 54 2.24 7.79 -12.02
C TYR A 54 1.14 8.58 -12.75
N GLU A 55 0.12 7.91 -13.29
CA GLU A 55 -1.05 8.59 -13.86
C GLU A 55 -1.76 9.46 -12.81
N LYS A 56 -1.92 8.97 -11.57
CA LYS A 56 -2.50 9.75 -10.47
C LYS A 56 -1.61 10.93 -10.06
N VAL A 57 -0.29 10.75 -10.02
CA VAL A 57 0.66 11.83 -9.72
C VAL A 57 0.59 12.92 -10.79
N ASN A 58 0.65 12.54 -12.07
CA ASN A 58 0.58 13.49 -13.20
C ASN A 58 -0.74 14.27 -13.18
N ARG A 59 -1.86 13.59 -12.92
CA ARG A 59 -3.16 14.25 -12.76
C ARG A 59 -3.15 15.26 -11.61
N SER A 60 -2.53 14.92 -10.49
CA SER A 60 -2.43 15.81 -9.32
C SER A 60 -1.58 17.05 -9.63
N ILE A 61 -0.51 16.90 -10.41
CA ILE A 61 0.31 18.02 -10.89
C ILE A 61 -0.52 18.94 -11.79
N MET A 62 -1.25 18.39 -12.77
CA MET A 62 -2.13 19.18 -13.63
C MET A 62 -3.20 19.94 -12.82
N GLN A 63 -3.82 19.30 -11.83
CA GLN A 63 -4.77 19.97 -10.94
C GLN A 63 -4.12 21.14 -10.21
N ALA A 64 -2.86 20.99 -9.77
CA ALA A 64 -2.14 22.07 -9.12
C ALA A 64 -1.85 23.25 -10.06
N GLU A 65 -1.43 22.97 -11.29
CA GLU A 65 -1.20 23.96 -12.33
C GLU A 65 -2.49 24.71 -12.72
N GLU A 66 -3.62 24.00 -12.76
CA GLU A 66 -4.95 24.57 -13.00
C GLU A 66 -5.53 25.32 -11.78
N GLY A 67 -4.81 25.38 -10.66
CA GLY A 67 -5.25 26.01 -9.41
C GLY A 67 -6.31 25.24 -8.63
N LYS A 68 -6.58 23.98 -9.00
CA LYS A 68 -7.46 23.04 -8.29
C LYS A 68 -6.75 22.45 -7.07
N ILE A 69 -6.33 23.33 -6.16
CA ILE A 69 -5.61 23.01 -4.94
C ILE A 69 -6.43 23.38 -3.71
N ILE A 70 -6.19 22.67 -2.61
CA ILE A 70 -6.66 23.06 -1.29
C ILE A 70 -5.45 23.65 -0.56
N ARG A 71 -5.54 24.94 -0.20
CA ARG A 71 -4.49 25.62 0.57
C ARG A 71 -4.74 25.45 2.06
N GLN A 72 -3.66 25.32 2.82
CA GLN A 72 -3.71 25.47 4.27
C GLN A 72 -4.02 26.94 4.60
N ASN A 73 -4.89 27.14 5.58
CA ASN A 73 -5.25 28.48 6.03
C ASN A 73 -4.16 29.04 6.96
N ASP A 74 -4.07 30.37 7.05
CA ASP A 74 -3.13 31.01 7.99
C ASP A 74 -3.46 30.61 9.44
N GLY A 75 -2.48 30.07 10.15
CA GLY A 75 -2.62 29.63 11.55
C GLY A 75 -3.29 28.27 11.74
N GLU A 76 -3.72 27.60 10.67
CA GLU A 76 -4.25 26.22 10.72
C GLU A 76 -3.10 25.23 10.97
N ASN A 77 -3.31 24.24 11.84
CA ASN A 77 -2.32 23.19 12.04
C ASN A 77 -2.43 22.10 10.95
N VAL A 78 -1.44 21.20 10.88
CA VAL A 78 -1.40 20.18 9.81
C VAL A 78 -2.51 19.14 9.96
N GLU A 79 -2.86 18.74 11.19
CA GLU A 79 -3.95 17.78 11.42
C GLU A 79 -5.30 18.37 10.98
N ASP A 80 -5.62 19.60 11.40
CA ASP A 80 -6.85 20.30 11.03
C ASP A 80 -6.96 20.49 9.51
N PHE A 81 -5.84 20.82 8.85
CA PHE A 81 -5.77 20.93 7.40
C PHE A 81 -6.10 19.59 6.71
N VAL A 82 -5.49 18.49 7.18
CA VAL A 82 -5.69 17.15 6.63
C VAL A 82 -7.12 16.68 6.85
N ASP A 83 -7.68 16.86 8.04
CA ASP A 83 -9.08 16.51 8.33
C ASP A 83 -10.04 17.28 7.42
N ARG A 84 -9.84 18.59 7.27
CA ARG A 84 -10.64 19.42 6.35
C ARG A 84 -10.51 18.98 4.90
N MET A 85 -9.30 18.61 4.46
CA MET A 85 -9.04 18.11 3.10
C MET A 85 -9.72 16.75 2.84
N LEU A 86 -9.76 15.87 3.85
CA LEU A 86 -10.31 14.52 3.72
C LEU A 86 -11.84 14.48 3.89
N CYS A 87 -12.43 15.47 4.55
CA CYS A 87 -13.88 15.57 4.79
C CYS A 87 -14.67 16.34 3.73
N THR A 88 -14.05 16.77 2.62
CA THR A 88 -14.78 17.33 1.48
C THR A 88 -15.43 16.21 0.65
N GLU A 89 -16.77 16.15 0.67
CA GLU A 89 -17.62 15.28 -0.16
C GLU A 89 -17.36 15.44 -1.67
#